data_AF-A0A9E2ZF62-F1
#
_entry.id   AF-A0A9E2ZF62-F1
#
_cell.length_a   1.000
_cell.length_b   1.000
_cell.length_c   1.000
_cell.angle_alpha   90.00
_cell.angle_beta   90.00
_cell.angle_gamma   90.00
#
_symmetry.space_group_name_H-M   'P 1'
#
loop_
_entity.id
_entity.type
_entity.pdbx_description
1 polymer ?
#
loop_
_entity_poly.entity_id
_entity_poly.type
_entity_poly.pdbx_seq_one_letter_code
_entity_poly.pdbx_strand_id
1 'polypeptide(L)'
;MTVFQPMHMPSLAGATAWLNSSPLAPSELRGHTVLVNFWTLTCINWLRQEPYVRAWSQAYRDDGMIVIGVHTPEFSFEHDIEGVRRATTERAIDYPVAVDNDYAVWSAFDNHY
;
A
#
# COMPACT_ATOMS: atom_id res chain seq x y z
N MET A 1 -29.74 0.21 17.80
CA MET A 1 -28.53 0.15 18.63
C MET A 1 -27.67 -1.01 18.14
N THR A 2 -26.69 -0.73 17.28
CA THR A 2 -25.46 -1.52 17.16
C THR A 2 -24.40 -0.56 16.64
N VAL A 3 -23.77 0.17 17.54
CA VAL A 3 -22.63 1.02 17.22
C VAL A 3 -21.41 0.15 17.50
N PHE A 4 -20.49 0.02 16.54
CA PHE A 4 -19.30 -0.85 16.55
C PHE A 4 -19.54 -2.30 16.07
N GLN A 5 -19.64 -2.47 14.74
CA GLN A 5 -19.09 -3.69 14.14
C GLN A 5 -17.57 -3.65 14.28
N PRO A 6 -16.90 -4.78 14.57
CA PRO A 6 -15.45 -4.86 14.52
C PRO A 6 -15.00 -4.49 13.10
N MET A 7 -14.24 -3.40 12.98
CA MET A 7 -13.60 -3.05 11.72
C MET A 7 -12.48 -4.07 11.48
N HIS A 8 -12.75 -5.05 10.63
CA HIS A 8 -11.71 -5.94 10.13
C HIS A 8 -10.94 -5.23 9.02
N MET A 9 -9.63 -5.43 8.99
CA MET A 9 -8.81 -4.97 7.87
C MET A 9 -9.36 -5.55 6.56
N PRO A 10 -9.70 -4.72 5.56
CA PRO A 10 -10.14 -5.20 4.26
C PRO A 10 -9.09 -6.09 3.58
N SER A 11 -9.55 -6.94 2.66
CA SER A 11 -8.66 -7.86 1.94
C SER A 11 -7.70 -7.13 1.00
N LEU A 12 -6.50 -7.68 0.86
CA LEU A 12 -5.51 -7.28 -0.16
C LEU A 12 -5.45 -8.25 -1.35
N ALA A 13 -6.28 -9.29 -1.37
CA ALA A 13 -6.21 -10.40 -2.34
C ALA A 13 -6.54 -10.00 -3.79
N GLY A 14 -7.05 -8.78 -4.01
CA GLY A 14 -7.31 -8.22 -5.35
C GLY A 14 -6.09 -7.57 -6.01
N ALA A 15 -4.96 -7.45 -5.31
CA ALA A 15 -3.74 -6.93 -5.90
C ALA A 15 -3.27 -7.84 -7.04
N THR A 16 -3.00 -7.24 -8.20
CA THR A 16 -2.59 -7.93 -9.42
C THR A 16 -1.14 -8.39 -9.38
N ALA A 17 -0.31 -7.73 -8.56
CA ALA A 17 1.07 -8.12 -8.31
C ALA A 17 1.56 -7.61 -6.95
N TRP A 18 2.70 -8.14 -6.51
CA TRP A 18 3.40 -7.70 -5.31
C TRP A 18 4.87 -7.42 -5.61
N LEU A 19 5.36 -6.32 -5.04
CA LEU A 19 6.78 -5.96 -5.03
C LEU A 19 7.27 -5.98 -3.58
N ASN A 20 8.58 -6.21 -3.41
CA ASN A 20 9.29 -6.25 -2.13
C ASN A 20 8.79 -7.29 -1.10
N SER A 21 7.84 -8.16 -1.47
CA SER A 21 7.28 -9.20 -0.60
C SER A 21 6.47 -10.20 -1.42
N SER A 22 6.16 -11.35 -0.78
CA SER A 22 5.04 -12.19 -1.23
C SER A 22 3.71 -11.55 -0.83
N PRO A 23 2.58 -11.95 -1.44
CA PRO A 23 1.27 -11.44 -1.06
C PRO A 23 0.99 -11.58 0.43
N LEU A 24 0.43 -10.52 1.05
CA LEU A 24 0.09 -10.51 2.48
C LEU A 24 -1.43 -10.59 2.68
N ALA A 25 -1.87 -11.51 3.52
CA ALA A 25 -3.24 -11.63 3.98
C ALA A 25 -3.45 -10.87 5.31
N PRO A 26 -4.66 -10.33 5.58
CA PRO A 26 -4.97 -9.67 6.85
C PRO A 26 -4.70 -10.51 8.10
N SER A 27 -4.76 -11.84 8.00
CA SER A 27 -4.43 -12.74 9.11
C SER A 27 -2.95 -12.69 9.50
N GLU A 28 -2.05 -12.49 8.54
CA GLU A 28 -0.60 -12.41 8.74
C GLU A 28 -0.18 -11.08 9.37
N LEU A 29 -1.04 -10.07 9.28
CA LEU A 29 -0.81 -8.72 9.79
C LEU A 29 -1.33 -8.52 11.22
N ARG A 30 -2.02 -9.52 11.79
CA ARG A 30 -2.57 -9.43 13.14
C ARG A 30 -1.46 -9.31 14.17
N GLY A 31 -1.62 -8.37 15.10
CA GLY A 31 -0.63 -8.10 16.15
C GLY A 31 0.43 -7.07 15.76
N HIS A 32 0.44 -6.63 14.49
CA HIS A 32 1.29 -5.53 14.02
C HIS A 32 0.52 -4.22 13.96
N THR A 33 1.23 -3.11 14.13
CA THR A 33 0.73 -1.79 13.73
C THR A 33 0.88 -1.68 12.21
N VAL A 34 -0.22 -1.56 11.47
CA VAL A 34 -0.19 -1.56 10.01
C VAL A 34 -0.56 -0.19 9.47
N LEU A 35 0.30 0.37 8.61
CA LEU A 35 -0.01 1.54 7.80
C LEU A 35 -0.25 1.09 6.35
N VAL A 36 -1.48 1.21 5.88
CA VAL A 36 -1.81 1.07 4.45
C VAL A 36 -1.78 2.46 3.83
N ASN A 37 -0.89 2.66 2.87
CA ASN A 37 -0.72 3.94 2.18
C ASN A 37 -1.10 3.77 0.71
N PHE A 38 -2.17 4.41 0.26
CA PHE A 38 -2.58 4.43 -1.15
C PHE A 38 -1.79 5.49 -1.91
N TRP A 39 -1.35 5.16 -3.12
CA TRP A 39 -0.58 6.08 -3.94
C TRP A 39 -0.60 5.74 -5.42
N THR A 40 -0.15 6.70 -6.22
CA THR A 40 0.10 6.54 -7.66
C THR A 40 1.39 7.27 -8.05
N LEU A 41 1.96 6.99 -9.23
CA LEU A 41 3.32 7.43 -9.62
C LEU A 41 3.45 8.95 -9.75
N THR A 42 2.43 9.63 -10.27
CA THR A 42 2.54 11.04 -10.68
C THR A 42 1.84 12.03 -9.76
N CYS A 43 1.09 11.56 -8.76
CA CYS A 43 0.38 12.43 -7.83
C CYS A 43 1.36 13.26 -6.97
N ILE A 44 1.34 14.59 -7.16
CA ILE A 44 2.22 15.51 -6.43
C ILE A 44 2.02 15.44 -4.91
N ASN A 45 0.81 15.10 -4.44
CA ASN A 45 0.52 14.98 -3.03
C ASN A 45 1.24 13.77 -2.43
N TRP A 46 1.16 12.62 -3.11
CA TRP A 46 1.93 11.44 -2.71
C TRP A 46 3.44 11.70 -2.77
N LEU A 47 3.93 12.31 -3.85
CA LEU A 47 5.35 12.60 -4.02
C LEU A 47 5.93 13.43 -2.85
N ARG A 48 5.12 14.31 -2.25
CA ARG A 48 5.51 15.09 -1.07
C ARG A 48 5.43 14.30 0.24
N GLN A 49 4.50 13.36 0.33
CA GLN A 49 4.28 12.51 1.51
C GLN A 49 5.28 11.34 1.58
N GLU A 50 5.67 10.79 0.43
CA GLU A 50 6.46 9.55 0.31
C GLU A 50 7.72 9.52 1.19
N PRO A 51 8.56 10.57 1.24
CA PRO A 51 9.76 10.55 2.08
C PRO A 51 9.46 10.33 3.57
N TYR A 52 8.32 10.82 4.06
CA TYR A 52 7.91 10.64 5.47
C TYR A 52 7.46 9.21 5.74
N VAL A 53 6.64 8.64 4.84
CA VAL A 53 6.17 7.24 4.95
C VAL A 53 7.36 6.27 4.89
N ARG A 54 8.33 6.52 4.00
CA ARG A 54 9.58 5.76 3.93
C ARG A 54 10.37 5.87 5.23
N ALA A 55 10.51 7.08 5.79
CA ALA A 55 11.21 7.29 7.06
C ALA A 55 10.53 6.55 8.21
N TRP A 56 9.19 6.54 8.29
CA TRP A 56 8.46 5.78 9.30
C TRP A 56 8.62 4.27 9.16
N SER A 57 8.56 3.75 7.93
CA SER A 57 8.85 2.34 7.65
C SER A 57 10.21 1.92 8.22
N GLN A 58 11.24 2.73 7.98
CA GLN A 58 12.59 2.44 8.45
C GLN A 58 12.73 2.60 9.97
N ALA A 59 12.14 3.65 10.55
CA ALA A 59 12.26 3.95 11.97
C ALA A 59 11.56 2.93 12.87
N TYR A 60 10.42 2.39 12.43
CA TYR A 60 9.52 1.60 13.30
C TYR A 60 9.39 0.13 12.91
N ARG A 61 10.09 -0.35 11.87
CA ARG A 61 10.04 -1.76 11.45
C ARG A 61 10.43 -2.73 12.57
N ASP A 62 11.43 -2.38 13.36
CA ASP A 62 11.93 -3.23 14.45
C ASP A 62 11.02 -3.15 15.70
N ASP A 63 10.16 -2.13 15.77
CA ASP A 63 9.10 -1.98 16.78
C ASP A 63 7.78 -2.67 16.34
N GLY A 64 7.80 -3.38 15.20
CA GLY A 64 6.67 -4.17 14.72
C GLY A 64 5.69 -3.43 13.81
N MET A 65 6.03 -2.22 13.34
CA MET A 65 5.23 -1.52 12.31
C MET A 65 5.44 -2.15 10.93
N ILE A 66 4.35 -2.34 10.19
CA ILE A 66 4.36 -2.77 8.79
C ILE A 66 3.74 -1.66 7.93
N VAL A 67 4.50 -1.16 6.97
CA VAL A 67 3.96 -0.28 5.91
C VAL A 67 3.62 -1.14 4.69
N ILE A 68 2.43 -0.94 4.14
CA ILE A 68 2.00 -1.53 2.86
C ILE A 68 1.64 -0.39 1.92
N GLY A 69 2.40 -0.24 0.85
CA GLY A 69 2.05 0.68 -0.23
C GLY A 69 1.05 0.02 -1.18
N VAL A 70 -0.11 0.63 -1.40
CA VAL A 70 -1.07 0.19 -2.42
C VAL A 70 -0.97 1.14 -3.60
N HIS A 71 -0.27 0.70 -4.65
CA HIS A 71 -0.21 1.45 -5.90
C HIS A 71 -1.52 1.24 -6.66
N THR A 72 -2.36 2.26 -6.72
CA THR A 72 -3.61 2.26 -7.50
C THR A 72 -3.45 3.29 -8.62
N PRO A 73 -3.46 2.88 -9.90
CA PRO A 73 -3.15 3.78 -11.00
C PRO A 73 -4.21 4.89 -11.13
N GLU A 74 -3.78 6.11 -11.42
CA GLU A 74 -4.65 7.23 -11.82
C GLU A 74 -4.77 7.28 -13.35
N PHE A 75 -3.68 6.95 -14.04
CA PHE A 75 -3.61 6.94 -15.50
C PHE A 75 -3.28 5.55 -16.07
N SER A 76 -3.59 5.37 -17.35
CA SER A 76 -3.36 4.09 -18.05
C SER A 76 -1.90 3.64 -18.04
N PHE A 77 -0.94 4.57 -18.16
CA PHE A 77 0.49 4.23 -18.14
C PHE A 77 0.97 3.74 -16.76
N GLU A 78 0.25 4.07 -15.69
CA GLU A 78 0.61 3.65 -14.33
C GLU A 78 0.26 2.17 -14.09
N HIS A 79 -0.49 1.52 -14.99
CA HIS A 79 -0.76 0.09 -14.93
C HIS A 79 0.48 -0.76 -15.29
N ASP A 80 1.50 -0.17 -15.91
CA ASP A 80 2.75 -0.87 -16.24
C ASP A 80 3.58 -1.12 -14.97
N ILE A 81 3.67 -2.39 -14.58
CA ILE A 81 4.40 -2.83 -13.38
C ILE A 81 5.88 -2.45 -13.41
N GLU A 82 6.50 -2.36 -14.58
CA GLU A 82 7.91 -1.96 -14.67
C GLU A 82 8.10 -0.48 -14.35
N GLY A 83 7.10 0.36 -14.67
CA GLY A 83 7.03 1.73 -14.20
C GLY A 83 6.96 1.82 -12.67
N VAL A 84 6.12 1.00 -12.05
CA VAL A 84 5.97 0.92 -10.59
C VAL A 84 7.28 0.44 -9.94
N ARG A 85 7.88 -0.63 -10.46
CA ARG A 85 9.16 -1.20 -9.97
C ARG A 85 10.31 -0.20 -10.06
N ARG A 86 10.38 0.56 -11.15
CA ARG A 86 11.37 1.63 -11.30
C ARG A 86 11.17 2.69 -10.23
N ALA A 87 9.94 3.17 -10.03
CA ALA A 87 9.64 4.19 -9.03
C ALA A 87 9.95 3.73 -7.60
N THR A 88 9.62 2.48 -7.24
CA THR A 88 9.97 1.95 -5.91
C THR A 88 11.48 1.87 -5.72
N THR A 89 12.23 1.51 -6.76
CA THR A 89 13.70 1.44 -6.73
C THR A 89 14.34 2.82 -6.60
N GLU A 90 13.97 3.76 -7.47
CA GLU A 90 14.51 5.13 -7.49
C GLU A 90 14.24 5.89 -6.18
N ARG A 91 13.14 5.56 -5.51
CA ARG A 91 12.74 6.15 -4.22
C ARG A 91 13.21 5.33 -3.02
N ALA A 92 13.93 4.23 -3.21
CA ALA A 92 14.33 3.34 -2.12
C ALA A 92 13.15 2.93 -1.21
N ILE A 93 11.99 2.68 -1.82
CA ILE A 93 10.84 2.08 -1.14
C ILE A 93 11.13 0.58 -0.99
N ASP A 94 11.41 0.17 0.25
CA ASP A 94 11.78 -1.20 0.62
C ASP A 94 10.64 -1.98 1.29
N TYR A 95 9.57 -1.30 1.69
CA TYR A 95 8.38 -1.93 2.26
C TYR A 95 7.53 -2.65 1.19
N PRO A 96 6.67 -3.61 1.60
CA PRO A 96 5.71 -4.29 0.72
C PRO A 96 4.87 -3.34 -0.13
N VAL A 97 4.77 -3.62 -1.44
CA VAL A 97 3.90 -2.87 -2.35
C VAL A 97 2.94 -3.83 -3.06
N ALA A 98 1.64 -3.58 -2.87
CA ALA A 98 0.56 -4.19 -3.63
C ALA A 98 0.26 -3.34 -4.86
N VAL A 99 0.32 -3.92 -6.06
CA VAL A 99 -0.11 -3.28 -7.31
C VAL A 99 -1.60 -3.57 -7.49
N ASP A 100 -2.43 -2.54 -7.49
CA ASP A 100 -3.89 -2.63 -7.51
C ASP A 100 -4.47 -2.11 -8.84
N ASN A 101 -4.00 -2.69 -9.96
CA ASN A 101 -4.41 -2.25 -11.29
C ASN A 101 -5.92 -2.40 -11.56
N ASP A 102 -6.60 -3.28 -10.83
CA ASP A 102 -8.03 -3.54 -10.98
C ASP A 102 -8.88 -2.80 -9.92
N TYR A 103 -8.28 -1.91 -9.11
CA TYR A 103 -8.93 -1.13 -8.05
C TYR A 103 -9.65 -1.98 -6.99
N ALA A 104 -9.30 -3.25 -6.87
CA ALA A 104 -9.99 -4.19 -6.01
C ALA A 104 -9.65 -3.92 -4.54
N VAL A 105 -8.39 -3.58 -4.24
CA VAL A 105 -7.96 -3.21 -2.89
C VAL A 105 -8.50 -1.82 -2.54
N TRP A 106 -8.37 -0.84 -3.43
CA TRP A 106 -8.93 0.49 -3.30
C TRP A 106 -10.43 0.46 -2.94
N SER A 107 -11.20 -0.32 -3.70
CA SER A 107 -12.65 -0.47 -3.47
C SER A 107 -12.95 -1.21 -2.17
N ALA A 108 -12.16 -2.21 -1.80
CA ALA A 108 -12.34 -2.92 -0.53
C ALA A 108 -12.11 -2.01 0.69
N PHE A 109 -11.24 -1.00 0.56
CA PHE A 109 -11.01 0.02 1.59
C PHE A 109 -11.98 1.20 1.51
N ASP A 110 -12.92 1.21 0.55
CA ASP A 110 -13.83 2.32 0.29
C ASP A 110 -13.08 3.67 0.15
N ASN A 111 -11.92 3.64 -0.52
CA ASN A 111 -11.12 4.84 -0.72
C ASN A 111 -11.69 5.72 -1.83
N HIS A 112 -11.50 7.04 -1.72
CA HIS A 112 -12.04 8.04 -2.66
C HIS A 112 -11.06 9.17 -2.99
N TYR A 113 -9.77 9.02 -2.67
CA TYR A 113 -8.74 10.06 -2.82
C TYR A 113 -7.41 9.51 -3.32
#